data_AF-A0A929K6M8-F1
#
_entry.id   AF-A0A929K6M8-F1
#
_cell.length_a   1.000
_cell.length_b   1.000
_cell.length_c   1.000
_cell.angle_alpha   90.00
_cell.angle_beta   90.00
_cell.angle_gamma   90.00
#
_symmetry.space_group_name_H-M   'P 1'
#
loop_
_entity.id
_entity.type
_entity.pdbx_description
1 polymer ?
#
loop_
_entity_poly.entity_id
_entity_poly.type
_entity_poly.pdbx_seq_one_letter_code
_entity_poly.pdbx_strand_id
1 'polypeptide(L)'
;MGGRAWRFELYPLVTDELEDFNLEKALVAGLIPAHYLSSDSEMDLKAYVHDYLKEEIQAEALTRNLPAFSRFLNSAAITNGMLLNYSNAARESGVSVKTIREYYQILEDTLIGRRLSPWKKSKKRRLIETAKFYFFDMGIISAL
;
A
#
# COMPACT_ATOMS: atom_id res chain seq x y z
N MET A 1 -26.73 8.03 2.35
CA MET A 1 -26.31 9.38 2.78
C MET A 1 -26.20 10.27 1.54
N GLY A 2 -27.03 11.31 1.41
CA GLY A 2 -27.18 12.08 0.16
C GLY A 2 -26.04 13.07 -0.16
N GLY A 3 -24.78 12.63 -0.13
CA GLY A 3 -23.62 13.39 -0.65
C GLY A 3 -23.24 14.69 0.09
N ARG A 4 -23.81 14.93 1.28
CA ARG A 4 -23.59 16.15 2.09
C ARG A 4 -22.55 15.95 3.19
N ALA A 5 -21.45 15.27 2.88
CA ALA A 5 -20.37 15.00 3.80
C ALA A 5 -19.03 15.33 3.13
N TRP A 6 -18.17 16.05 3.84
CA TRP A 6 -16.79 16.28 3.42
C TRP A 6 -15.96 15.04 3.72
N ARG A 7 -15.23 14.55 2.72
CA ARG A 7 -14.26 13.46 2.89
C ARG A 7 -12.88 14.09 2.98
N PHE A 8 -12.19 13.85 4.07
CA PHE A 8 -10.79 14.19 4.25
C PHE A 8 -9.99 12.88 4.33
N GLU A 9 -8.87 12.82 3.62
CA GLU A 9 -7.93 11.72 3.70
C GLU A 9 -6.71 12.23 4.46
N LEU A 10 -6.36 11.56 5.56
CA LEU A 10 -5.20 11.90 6.36
C LEU A 10 -4.02 11.09 5.83
N TYR A 11 -3.04 11.79 5.27
CA TYR A 11 -1.81 11.19 4.78
C TYR A 11 -0.74 11.19 5.88
N PRO A 12 0.34 10.40 5.70
CA PRO A 12 1.55 10.56 6.49
C PRO A 12 2.06 12.00 6.46
N LEU A 13 2.85 12.36 7.47
CA LEU A 13 3.46 13.67 7.57
C LEU A 13 4.29 13.99 6.32
N VAL A 14 4.31 15.24 5.91
CA VAL A 14 5.24 15.74 4.90
C VAL A 14 6.46 16.39 5.57
N THR A 15 7.53 16.57 4.80
CA THR A 15 8.77 17.20 5.30
C THR A 15 8.53 18.58 5.90
N ASP A 16 7.59 19.34 5.35
CA ASP A 16 7.27 20.70 5.80
C ASP A 16 6.50 20.72 7.14
N GLU A 17 5.94 19.58 7.56
CA GLU A 17 5.28 19.41 8.87
C GLU A 17 6.28 19.00 9.97
N LEU A 18 7.55 18.76 9.61
CA LEU A 18 8.59 18.28 10.51
C LEU A 18 9.69 19.33 10.66
N GLU A 19 9.97 19.76 11.89
CA GLU A 19 11.07 20.71 12.17
C GLU A 19 12.45 20.05 11.96
N ASP A 20 12.62 18.81 12.43
CA ASP A 20 13.87 18.03 12.34
C ASP A 20 13.66 16.73 11.54
N PHE A 21 13.55 16.85 10.22
CA PHE A 21 13.39 15.69 9.35
C PHE A 21 14.63 14.77 9.37
N ASN A 22 14.43 13.49 9.70
CA ASN A 22 15.44 12.46 9.64
C ASN A 22 15.09 11.46 8.53
N LEU A 23 15.86 11.47 7.44
CA LEU A 23 15.62 10.62 6.28
C LEU A 23 15.71 9.12 6.61
N GLU A 24 16.70 8.71 7.41
CA GLU A 24 16.86 7.29 7.76
C GLU A 24 15.66 6.81 8.58
N LYS A 25 15.21 7.61 9.55
CA LYS A 25 14.00 7.32 10.32
C LYS A 25 12.79 7.25 9.40
N ALA A 26 12.61 8.19 8.48
CA ALA A 26 11.48 8.21 7.55
C ALA A 26 11.45 7.00 6.60
N LEU A 27 12.61 6.51 6.17
CA LEU A 27 12.71 5.33 5.31
C LEU A 27 12.37 4.02 6.04
N VAL A 28 12.64 3.93 7.34
CA VAL A 28 12.39 2.73 8.16
C VAL A 28 11.04 2.77 8.86
N ALA A 29 10.74 3.87 9.54
CA ALA A 29 9.53 4.05 10.34
C ALA A 29 8.33 4.59 9.53
N GLY A 30 8.57 5.05 8.30
CA GLY A 30 7.58 5.81 7.55
C GLY A 30 7.33 7.19 8.16
N LEU A 31 6.23 7.82 7.77
CA LEU A 31 5.84 9.17 8.19
C LEU A 31 4.46 9.20 8.86
N ILE A 32 3.88 8.03 9.16
CA ILE A 32 2.67 7.96 9.99
C ILE A 32 3.00 8.60 11.35
N PRO A 33 2.28 9.65 11.81
CA PRO A 33 2.69 10.45 12.96
C PRO A 33 3.00 9.62 14.21
N ALA A 34 2.12 8.68 14.55
CA ALA A 34 2.29 7.82 15.72
C ALA A 34 3.55 6.95 15.64
N HIS A 35 3.90 6.44 14.45
CA HIS A 35 5.07 5.59 14.25
C HIS A 35 6.35 6.41 14.12
N TYR A 36 6.33 7.50 13.36
CA TYR A 36 7.50 8.36 13.17
C TYR A 36 7.91 9.08 14.47
N LEU A 37 6.97 9.41 15.35
CA LEU A 37 7.28 10.05 16.64
C LEU A 37 7.55 9.03 17.76
N SER A 38 7.32 7.73 17.52
CA SER A 38 7.56 6.69 18.51
C SER A 38 9.05 6.49 18.81
N SER A 39 9.32 6.02 20.02
CA SER A 39 10.63 5.51 20.46
C SER A 39 10.88 4.08 19.97
N ASP A 40 9.83 3.30 19.69
CA ASP A 40 9.91 1.93 19.18
C ASP A 40 9.00 1.76 17.94
N SER A 41 9.38 2.48 16.88
CA SER A 41 8.63 2.46 15.62
C SER A 41 8.56 1.08 14.97
N GLU A 42 9.53 0.19 15.24
CA GLU A 42 9.55 -1.16 14.69
C GLU A 42 8.42 -2.01 15.29
N MET A 43 8.27 -1.99 16.61
CA MET A 43 7.20 -2.73 17.28
C MET A 43 5.82 -2.18 16.90
N ASP A 44 5.68 -0.85 16.87
CA ASP A 44 4.43 -0.19 16.50
C ASP A 44 4.00 -0.52 15.07
N LEU A 45 4.93 -0.48 14.11
CA LEU A 45 4.65 -0.85 12.72
C LEU A 45 4.29 -2.33 12.58
N LYS A 46 4.98 -3.23 13.30
CA LYS A 46 4.65 -4.66 13.28
C LYS A 46 3.23 -4.90 13.79
N ALA A 47 2.86 -4.29 14.92
CA ALA A 47 1.51 -4.38 15.47
C ALA A 47 0.48 -3.80 14.48
N TYR A 48 0.76 -2.62 13.90
CA TYR A 48 -0.11 -2.00 12.92
C TYR A 48 -0.33 -2.88 11.68
N VAL A 49 0.73 -3.43 11.10
CA VAL A 49 0.63 -4.24 9.88
C VAL A 49 0.04 -5.63 10.16
N HIS A 50 0.41 -6.27 11.27
CA HIS A 50 -0.01 -7.64 11.55
C HIS A 50 -1.37 -7.75 12.25
N ASP A 51 -1.69 -6.83 13.15
CA ASP A 51 -2.92 -6.90 13.92
C ASP A 51 -4.00 -6.07 13.24
N TYR A 52 -3.73 -4.78 12.97
CA TYR A 52 -4.76 -3.89 12.44
C TYR A 52 -5.00 -4.08 10.93
N LEU A 53 -3.96 -3.95 10.11
CA LEU A 53 -4.10 -3.89 8.65
C LEU A 53 -4.54 -5.24 8.06
N LYS A 54 -4.10 -6.37 8.66
CA LYS A 54 -4.58 -7.69 8.27
C LYS A 54 -6.02 -7.94 8.68
N GLU A 55 -6.48 -7.47 9.83
CA GLU A 55 -7.87 -7.62 10.28
C GLU A 55 -8.83 -6.76 9.46
N GLU A 56 -8.49 -5.48 9.23
CA GLU A 56 -9.31 -4.56 8.45
C GLU A 56 -9.45 -5.04 7.00
N ILE A 57 -8.33 -5.46 6.38
CA ILE A 57 -8.38 -6.01 5.02
C ILE A 57 -9.13 -7.34 4.99
N GLN A 58 -9.03 -8.20 6.00
CA GLN A 58 -9.83 -9.43 6.05
C GLN A 58 -11.32 -9.13 6.08
N ALA A 59 -11.74 -8.12 6.85
CA ALA A 59 -13.13 -7.70 6.93
C ALA A 59 -13.65 -7.17 5.58
N GLU A 60 -12.85 -6.36 4.88
CA GLU A 60 -13.23 -5.77 3.59
C GLU A 60 -13.16 -6.79 2.43
N ALA A 61 -12.16 -7.65 2.43
CA ALA A 61 -11.82 -8.49 1.29
C ALA A 61 -12.66 -9.77 1.15
N LEU A 62 -13.43 -10.17 2.18
CA LEU A 62 -14.07 -11.49 2.28
C LEU A 62 -13.11 -12.64 1.86
N THR A 63 -11.81 -12.46 2.14
CA THR A 63 -10.76 -13.32 1.59
C THR A 63 -10.79 -14.67 2.27
N ARG A 64 -11.20 -15.70 1.53
CA ARG A 64 -11.23 -17.09 2.03
C ARG A 64 -9.83 -17.70 2.24
N ASN A 65 -8.77 -17.03 1.77
CA ASN A 65 -7.39 -17.56 1.80
C ASN A 65 -6.39 -16.50 2.30
N LEU A 66 -6.35 -16.34 3.61
CA LEU A 66 -5.44 -15.43 4.31
C LEU A 66 -3.95 -15.72 4.03
N PRO A 67 -3.47 -16.99 3.98
CA PRO A 67 -2.08 -17.27 3.61
C PRO A 67 -1.69 -16.74 2.23
N ALA A 68 -2.58 -16.84 1.24
CA ALA A 68 -2.33 -16.30 -0.09
C ALA A 68 -2.30 -14.78 -0.10
N PHE A 69 -3.17 -14.14 0.69
CA PHE A 69 -3.17 -12.68 0.84
C PHE A 69 -1.88 -12.17 1.49
N SER A 70 -1.38 -12.86 2.52
CA SER A 70 -0.10 -12.50 3.15
C SER A 70 1.08 -12.61 2.17
N ARG A 71 1.13 -13.65 1.34
CA ARG A 71 2.17 -13.76 0.28
C ARG A 71 2.05 -12.64 -0.76
N PHE A 72 0.81 -12.27 -1.10
CA PHE A 72 0.55 -11.14 -1.98
C PHE A 72 1.07 -9.82 -1.39
N LEU A 73 0.80 -9.52 -0.12
CA LEU A 73 1.28 -8.30 0.54
C LEU A 73 2.81 -8.19 0.46
N ASN A 74 3.52 -9.28 0.76
CA ASN A 74 4.98 -9.30 0.69
C ASN A 74 5.48 -9.11 -0.75
N SER A 75 4.86 -9.77 -1.74
CA SER A 75 5.17 -9.59 -3.16
C SER A 75 4.93 -8.14 -3.62
N ALA A 76 3.82 -7.54 -3.19
CA ALA A 76 3.48 -6.15 -3.49
C ALA A 76 4.47 -5.18 -2.83
N ALA A 77 4.88 -5.43 -1.58
CA ALA A 77 5.86 -4.61 -0.86
C ALA A 77 7.23 -4.61 -1.57
N ILE A 78 7.73 -5.78 -1.96
CA ILE A 78 8.99 -5.93 -2.71
C ILE A 78 8.93 -5.23 -4.07
N THR A 79 7.77 -5.28 -4.73
CA THR A 79 7.57 -4.69 -6.08
C THR A 79 6.99 -3.27 -6.03
N ASN A 80 6.97 -2.63 -4.87
CA ASN A 80 6.50 -1.27 -4.70
C ASN A 80 7.23 -0.29 -5.64
N GLY A 81 6.48 0.55 -6.35
CA GLY A 81 7.01 1.49 -7.33
C GLY A 81 7.51 0.87 -8.65
N MET A 82 7.45 -0.45 -8.81
CA MET A 82 7.76 -1.16 -10.05
C MET A 82 6.54 -1.26 -10.97
N LEU A 83 6.76 -1.66 -12.23
CA LEU A 83 5.66 -1.93 -13.17
C LEU A 83 4.84 -3.13 -12.69
N LEU A 84 3.52 -2.98 -12.60
CA LEU A 84 2.63 -4.02 -12.13
C LEU A 84 2.64 -5.25 -13.05
N ASN A 85 3.02 -6.38 -12.47
CA ASN A 85 2.96 -7.68 -13.12
C ASN A 85 2.02 -8.63 -12.35
N TYR A 86 0.73 -8.58 -12.70
CA TYR A 86 -0.29 -9.41 -12.05
C TYR A 86 -0.04 -10.92 -12.21
N SER A 87 0.61 -11.35 -13.29
CA SER A 87 0.90 -12.76 -13.54
C SER A 87 1.99 -13.30 -12.61
N ASN A 88 3.03 -12.50 -12.35
CA ASN A 88 4.09 -12.87 -11.40
C ASN A 88 3.54 -12.88 -9.97
N ALA A 89 2.84 -11.82 -9.56
CA ALA A 89 2.22 -11.76 -8.23
C ALA A 89 1.24 -12.92 -8.00
N ALA A 90 0.49 -13.35 -9.03
CA ALA A 90 -0.41 -14.50 -8.97
C ALA A 90 0.35 -15.81 -8.72
N ARG A 91 1.46 -16.01 -9.42
CA ARG A 91 2.33 -17.18 -9.26
C ARG A 91 2.94 -17.24 -7.86
N GLU A 92 3.48 -16.13 -7.36
CA GLU A 92 4.09 -16.03 -6.03
C GLU A 92 3.06 -16.24 -4.91
N SER A 93 1.86 -15.72 -5.09
CA SER A 93 0.79 -15.83 -4.10
C SER A 93 0.02 -17.16 -4.18
N GLY A 94 0.14 -17.91 -5.29
CA GLY A 94 -0.55 -19.17 -5.51
C GLY A 94 -2.05 -19.03 -5.77
N VAL A 95 -2.48 -17.91 -6.37
CA VAL A 95 -3.88 -17.62 -6.68
C VAL A 95 -4.04 -17.13 -8.12
N SER A 96 -5.28 -16.97 -8.59
CA SER A 96 -5.54 -16.50 -9.94
C SER A 96 -5.12 -15.03 -10.15
N VAL A 97 -4.81 -14.65 -11.39
CA VAL A 97 -4.57 -13.25 -11.77
C VAL A 97 -5.77 -12.36 -11.44
N LYS A 98 -7.00 -12.89 -11.55
CA LYS A 98 -8.22 -12.18 -11.17
C LYS A 98 -8.20 -11.83 -9.68
N THR A 99 -7.88 -12.81 -8.84
CA THR A 99 -7.76 -12.64 -7.38
C THR A 99 -6.69 -11.60 -7.02
N ILE A 100 -5.54 -11.58 -7.69
CA ILE A 100 -4.53 -10.54 -7.45
C ILE A 100 -5.03 -9.14 -7.81
N ARG A 101 -5.79 -8.99 -8.91
CA ARG A 101 -6.39 -7.69 -9.25
C ARG A 101 -7.37 -7.24 -8.18
N GLU A 102 -8.17 -8.16 -7.64
CA GLU A 102 -9.07 -7.90 -6.51
C GLU A 102 -8.26 -7.49 -5.27
N TYR A 103 -7.13 -8.15 -4.97
CA TYR A 103 -6.28 -7.79 -3.85
C TYR A 103 -5.67 -6.38 -3.97
N TYR A 104 -5.19 -6.01 -5.15
CA TYR A 104 -4.75 -4.63 -5.39
C TYR A 104 -5.89 -3.62 -5.29
N GLN A 105 -7.11 -3.99 -5.72
CA GLN A 105 -8.28 -3.13 -5.58
C GLN A 105 -8.63 -2.90 -4.12
N ILE A 106 -8.58 -3.95 -3.29
CA ILE A 106 -8.78 -3.84 -1.85
C ILE A 106 -7.78 -2.86 -1.23
N LEU A 107 -6.48 -2.95 -1.57
CA LEU A 107 -5.49 -2.00 -1.06
C LEU A 107 -5.78 -0.55 -1.44
N GLU A 108 -6.42 -0.30 -2.59
CA GLU A 108 -6.85 1.04 -2.96
C GLU A 108 -8.10 1.49 -2.22
N ASP A 109 -9.07 0.58 -2.06
CA ASP A 109 -10.34 0.85 -1.39
C ASP A 109 -10.13 1.12 0.11
N THR A 110 -9.17 0.43 0.74
CA THR A 110 -8.73 0.65 2.12
C THR A 110 -7.67 1.75 2.26
N LEU A 111 -7.36 2.48 1.19
CA LEU A 111 -6.39 3.58 1.17
C LEU A 111 -4.95 3.20 1.56
N ILE A 112 -4.62 1.90 1.55
CA ILE A 112 -3.28 1.37 1.85
C ILE A 112 -2.31 1.53 0.66
N GLY A 113 -2.81 1.77 -0.54
CA GLY A 113 -1.96 2.11 -1.68
C GLY A 113 -2.75 2.66 -2.86
N ARG A 114 -2.03 3.02 -3.92
CA ARG A 114 -2.59 3.65 -5.13
C ARG A 114 -1.91 3.16 -6.39
N ARG A 115 -2.69 2.95 -7.45
CA ARG A 115 -2.17 2.72 -8.80
C ARG A 115 -1.82 4.05 -9.47
N LEU A 116 -0.56 4.18 -9.85
CA LEU A 116 -0.09 5.26 -10.70
C LEU A 116 -0.20 4.84 -12.16
N SER A 117 -1.22 5.33 -12.83
CA SER A 117 -1.40 5.12 -14.27
C SER A 117 -0.29 5.85 -15.06
N PRO A 118 0.20 5.26 -16.18
CA PRO A 118 1.21 5.91 -17.00
C PRO A 118 0.66 7.18 -17.63
N TRP A 119 1.50 8.21 -17.72
CA TRP A 119 1.15 9.46 -18.37
C TRP A 119 0.87 9.24 -19.86
N LYS A 120 -0.29 9.71 -20.35
CA LYS A 120 -0.68 9.64 -21.76
C LYS A 120 -0.74 11.05 -22.37
N LYS A 121 0.33 11.50 -23.04
CA LYS A 121 0.36 12.79 -23.76
C LYS A 121 -0.58 12.83 -24.98
N SER A 122 -0.84 11.69 -25.60
CA SER A 122 -1.74 11.55 -26.76
C SER A 122 -2.44 10.19 -26.74
N LYS A 123 -3.73 10.15 -27.13
CA LYS A 123 -4.50 8.89 -27.25
C LYS A 123 -3.87 7.86 -28.21
N LYS A 124 -2.95 8.26 -29.09
CA LYS A 124 -2.42 7.42 -30.19
C LYS A 124 -1.03 6.78 -29.94
N ARG A 125 -0.23 7.21 -28.96
CA ARG A 125 1.12 6.64 -28.72
C ARG A 125 1.13 5.69 -27.52
N ARG A 126 1.39 4.40 -27.78
CA ARG A 126 1.54 3.33 -26.79
C ARG A 126 3.01 3.10 -26.49
N LEU A 127 3.58 3.77 -25.49
CA LEU A 127 4.98 3.55 -25.12
C LEU A 127 5.20 2.81 -23.79
N ILE A 128 4.21 2.72 -22.90
CA ILE A 128 4.00 1.70 -21.85
C ILE A 128 2.62 2.00 -21.24
N GLU A 129 1.75 1.00 -21.15
CA GLU A 129 0.40 1.15 -20.56
C GLU A 129 0.28 0.52 -19.16
N THR A 130 1.38 -0.06 -18.68
CA THR A 130 1.43 -0.71 -17.37
C THR A 130 1.53 0.33 -16.27
N ALA A 131 0.60 0.29 -15.31
CA ALA A 131 0.62 1.11 -14.12
C ALA A 131 1.71 0.64 -13.13
N LYS A 132 2.09 1.53 -12.23
CA LYS A 132 2.85 1.19 -11.02
C LYS A 132 1.90 1.16 -9.82
N PHE A 133 2.30 0.50 -8.75
CA PHE A 133 1.59 0.55 -7.48
C PHE A 133 2.50 1.14 -6.40
N TYR A 134 1.93 2.01 -5.57
CA TYR A 134 2.63 2.63 -4.45
C TYR A 134 1.83 2.41 -3.17
N PHE A 135 2.47 1.87 -2.14
CA PHE A 135 1.93 1.96 -0.78
C PHE A 135 1.92 3.42 -0.33
N PHE A 136 0.99 3.76 0.57
CA PHE A 136 0.85 5.13 1.04
C PHE A 136 2.00 5.57 1.96
N ASP A 137 2.68 4.63 2.60
CA ASP A 137 3.73 4.89 3.57
C ASP A 137 4.87 3.85 3.50
N MET A 138 6.10 4.32 3.73
CA MET A 138 7.31 3.48 3.65
C MET A 138 7.46 2.53 4.85
N GLY A 139 6.97 2.91 6.03
CA GLY A 139 7.05 2.08 7.23
C GLY A 139 6.27 0.78 7.07
N ILE A 140 5.16 0.82 6.35
CA ILE A 140 4.38 -0.38 6.00
C ILE A 140 5.18 -1.33 5.13
N ILE A 141 5.90 -0.80 4.13
CA ILE A 141 6.76 -1.62 3.27
C ILE A 141 7.89 -2.24 4.11
N SER A 142 8.47 -1.47 5.05
CA SER A 142 9.54 -1.97 5.92
C SER A 142 9.09 -3.08 6.87
N ALA A 143 7.80 -3.14 7.21
CA ALA A 143 7.24 -4.11 8.13
C ALA A 143 6.62 -5.36 7.46
N LEU A 144 6.48 -5.35 6.12
CA LEU A 144 5.96 -6.46 5.31
C LEU A 144 7.07 -7.36 4.76
#